data_AF-A0A2G2YF45-F1
#
_entry.id   AF-A0A2G2YF45-F1
#
_cell.length_a   1.000
_cell.length_b   1.000
_cell.length_c   1.000
_cell.angle_alpha   90.00
_cell.angle_beta   90.00
_cell.angle_gamma   90.00
#
_symmetry.space_group_name_H-M   'P 1'
#
loop_
_entity.id
_entity.type
_entity.pdbx_description
1 polymer ?
#
loop_
_entity_poly.entity_id
_entity_poly.type
_entity_poly.pdbx_seq_one_letter_code
_entity_poly.pdbx_strand_id
1 'polypeptide(L)'
;MMYLLLEISAKFLKLEQLDQDVDASEIIGVSVDGTGQVGTYFYTAPEIEQRWPKINEKADMYSLGVVFFELWHPFDTAMERHIVLSDLKQKGEVPPAWAAEYPEQSSLLRRLMSPSPSDRPSAVELLQNAFPPRMEYEMLDSK
;
A
#
# COMPACT_ATOMS: atom_id res chain seq x y z
N MET A 1 12.87 -13.78 0.82
CA MET A 1 12.69 -13.15 2.16
C MET A 1 13.76 -12.12 2.56
N MET A 2 15.07 -12.41 2.62
CA MET A 2 16.08 -11.38 2.99
C MET A 2 16.26 -10.28 1.93
N TYR A 3 16.18 -10.64 0.63
CA TYR A 3 16.22 -9.67 -0.48
C TYR A 3 15.02 -8.72 -0.49
N LEU A 4 13.83 -9.24 -0.16
CA LEU A 4 12.61 -8.47 -0.02
C LEU A 4 12.76 -7.36 1.04
N LEU A 5 13.36 -7.70 2.19
CA LEU A 5 13.61 -6.72 3.24
C LEU A 5 14.65 -5.67 2.84
N LEU A 6 15.70 -6.10 2.13
CA LEU A 6 16.77 -5.22 1.68
C LEU A 6 16.26 -4.23 0.62
N GLU A 7 15.35 -4.66 -0.25
CA GLU A 7 14.67 -3.78 -1.21
C GLU A 7 13.69 -2.82 -0.53
N ILE A 8 12.92 -3.27 0.47
CA ILE A 8 12.07 -2.38 1.27
C ILE A 8 12.91 -1.32 1.96
N SER A 9 14.00 -1.72 2.63
CA SER A 9 14.90 -0.81 3.33
C SER A 9 15.58 0.17 2.37
N ALA A 10 16.03 -0.29 1.20
CA ALA A 10 16.60 0.58 0.18
C ALA A 10 15.59 1.58 -0.38
N LYS A 11 14.33 1.17 -0.60
CA LYS A 11 13.24 2.05 -1.04
C LYS A 11 12.89 3.07 0.03
N PHE A 12 12.86 2.68 1.31
CA PHE A 12 12.65 3.59 2.44
C PHE A 12 13.80 4.60 2.60
N LEU A 13 15.05 4.16 2.48
CA LEU A 13 16.20 5.06 2.55
C LEU A 13 16.20 6.07 1.39
N LYS A 14 15.70 5.65 0.21
CA LYS A 14 15.58 6.52 -0.95
C LYS A 14 14.44 7.54 -0.82
N LEU A 15 13.39 7.19 -0.08
CA LEU A 15 12.31 8.10 0.32
C LEU A 15 12.81 9.19 1.28
N GLU A 16 13.66 8.85 2.27
CA GLU A 16 14.24 9.86 3.18
C GLU A 16 15.17 10.85 2.45
N GLN A 17 15.83 10.43 1.36
CA GLN A 17 16.66 11.33 0.56
C GLN A 17 15.85 12.24 -0.38
N LEU A 18 14.56 11.98 -0.59
CA LEU A 18 13.66 12.79 -1.42
C LEU A 18 12.96 13.92 -0.62
N ASP A 19 12.95 13.83 0.72
CA ASP A 19 12.34 14.84 1.61
C ASP A 19 13.11 16.17 1.69
N GLN A 20 14.28 16.29 1.05
CA GLN A 20 15.06 17.54 1.07
C GLN A 20 14.74 18.54 -0.05
N ASP A 21 13.88 18.21 -1.01
CA ASP A 21 13.53 19.10 -2.14
C ASP A 21 12.02 19.37 -2.33
N VAL A 22 11.18 19.12 -1.33
CA VAL A 22 9.72 19.38 -1.42
C VAL A 22 9.32 20.61 -0.58
N ASP A 23 8.86 21.66 -1.26
CA ASP A 23 8.35 22.90 -0.68
C ASP A 23 7.19 22.62 0.29
N ALA A 24 7.18 23.33 1.42
CA ALA A 24 6.28 23.14 2.55
C ALA A 24 4.80 23.53 2.27
N SER A 25 4.44 23.69 1.00
CA SER A 25 3.08 23.92 0.51
C SER A 25 2.29 22.61 0.24
N GLU A 26 2.93 21.44 0.17
CA GLU A 26 2.22 20.18 -0.14
C GLU A 26 1.74 19.38 1.09
N ILE A 27 2.14 19.78 2.31
CA ILE A 27 1.78 19.08 3.56
C ILE A 27 0.39 19.47 4.08
N ILE A 28 -0.25 20.50 3.53
CA ILE A 28 -1.62 20.90 3.87
C ILE A 28 -2.48 20.75 2.62
N GLY A 29 -3.38 19.75 2.65
CA GLY A 29 -4.28 19.36 1.57
C GLY A 29 -4.69 20.50 0.66
N VAL A 30 -4.00 20.62 -0.48
CA VAL A 30 -4.41 21.47 -1.59
C VAL A 30 -5.52 20.72 -2.32
N SER A 31 -6.73 20.95 -1.85
CA SER A 31 -7.95 20.74 -2.62
C SER A 31 -7.96 21.72 -3.79
N VAL A 32 -7.39 21.30 -4.92
CA VAL A 32 -7.69 21.88 -6.23
C VAL A 32 -8.56 20.88 -6.95
N ASP A 33 -9.78 21.33 -7.25
CA ASP A 33 -10.86 20.64 -7.96
C ASP A 33 -11.56 19.49 -7.22
N GLY A 34 -12.62 19.81 -6.47
CA GLY A 34 -13.87 19.02 -6.40
C GLY A 34 -13.85 17.49 -6.21
N THR A 35 -12.72 16.90 -5.81
CA THR A 35 -12.45 15.45 -5.88
C THR A 35 -11.79 14.93 -4.61
N GLY A 36 -12.00 15.59 -3.46
CA GLY A 36 -11.55 15.08 -2.14
C GLY A 36 -12.05 13.65 -1.80
N GLN A 37 -12.99 13.10 -2.59
CA GLN A 37 -13.41 11.70 -2.54
C GLN A 37 -12.59 10.74 -3.41
N VAL A 38 -11.90 11.20 -4.46
CA VAL A 38 -11.23 10.32 -5.44
C VAL A 38 -9.91 9.76 -4.89
N GLY A 39 -9.20 10.53 -4.06
CA GLY A 39 -8.00 10.05 -3.37
C GLY A 39 -8.32 8.90 -2.42
N THR A 40 -9.30 9.11 -1.53
CA THR A 40 -9.74 8.11 -0.53
C THR A 40 -10.46 6.92 -1.16
N TYR A 41 -11.06 7.09 -2.33
CA TYR A 41 -11.82 6.05 -3.03
C TYR A 41 -10.98 4.79 -3.25
N PHE A 42 -9.73 4.91 -3.71
CA PHE A 42 -8.90 3.75 -4.01
C PHE A 42 -8.63 2.88 -2.78
N TYR A 43 -8.45 3.52 -1.61
CA TYR A 43 -8.20 2.83 -0.34
C TYR A 43 -9.44 2.24 0.30
N THR A 44 -10.64 2.60 -0.15
CA THR A 44 -11.90 2.18 0.48
C THR A 44 -12.21 0.72 0.14
N ALA A 45 -12.42 -0.11 1.17
CA ALA A 45 -12.78 -1.51 0.99
C ALA A 45 -14.19 -1.67 0.38
N PRO A 46 -14.44 -2.70 -0.45
CA PRO A 46 -15.71 -2.87 -1.16
C PRO A 46 -16.93 -2.97 -0.24
N GLU A 47 -16.79 -3.55 0.96
CA GLU A 47 -17.86 -3.66 1.95
C GLU A 47 -18.29 -2.29 2.54
N ILE A 48 -17.38 -1.30 2.57
CA ILE A 48 -17.69 0.06 3.01
C ILE A 48 -18.54 0.76 1.94
N GLU A 49 -18.17 0.60 0.66
CA GLU A 49 -18.92 1.17 -0.47
C GLU A 49 -20.32 0.58 -0.58
N GLN A 50 -20.43 -0.73 -0.34
CA GLN A 50 -21.69 -1.45 -0.33
C GLN A 50 -22.50 -1.26 0.97
N ARG A 51 -22.00 -0.45 1.92
CA ARG A 51 -22.63 -0.13 3.21
C ARG A 51 -23.05 -1.38 3.98
N TRP A 52 -22.16 -2.36 4.04
CA TRP A 52 -22.42 -3.58 4.79
C TRP A 52 -22.61 -3.26 6.28
N PRO A 53 -23.48 -4.01 6.99
CA PRO A 53 -23.80 -3.74 8.38
C PRO A 53 -22.64 -4.07 9.34
N LYS A 54 -21.63 -4.80 8.87
CA LYS A 54 -20.46 -5.21 9.65
C LYS A 54 -19.19 -4.83 8.89
N ILE A 55 -18.57 -3.74 9.32
CA ILE A 55 -17.21 -3.36 8.93
C ILE A 55 -16.31 -3.77 10.08
N ASN A 56 -15.19 -4.43 9.77
CA ASN A 56 -14.21 -4.89 10.76
C ASN A 56 -12.81 -4.41 10.37
N GLU A 57 -11.79 -4.83 11.13
CA GLU A 57 -10.38 -4.47 10.92
C GLU A 57 -9.83 -4.92 9.55
N LYS A 58 -10.55 -5.81 8.85
CA LYS A 58 -10.18 -6.27 7.50
C LYS A 58 -10.35 -5.18 6.45
N ALA A 59 -11.16 -4.14 6.72
CA ALA A 59 -11.23 -2.97 5.86
C ALA A 59 -9.88 -2.23 5.83
N ASP A 60 -9.22 -2.08 6.98
CA ASP A 60 -7.88 -1.50 7.07
C ASP A 60 -6.85 -2.35 6.34
N MET A 61 -7.02 -3.68 6.35
CA MET A 61 -6.14 -4.59 5.61
C MET A 61 -6.27 -4.42 4.08
N TYR A 62 -7.45 -4.03 3.59
CA TYR A 62 -7.63 -3.69 2.18
C TYR A 62 -6.90 -2.39 1.84
N SER A 63 -7.09 -1.35 2.65
CA SER A 63 -6.39 -0.08 2.48
C SER A 63 -4.87 -0.26 2.53
N LEU A 64 -4.38 -1.13 3.42
CA LEU A 64 -2.97 -1.52 3.49
C LEU A 64 -2.48 -2.15 2.18
N GLY A 65 -3.29 -2.97 1.52
CA GLY A 65 -2.96 -3.54 0.21
C GLY A 65 -2.69 -2.46 -0.84
N VAL A 66 -3.54 -1.44 -0.90
CA VAL A 66 -3.36 -0.32 -1.84
C VAL A 66 -2.08 0.43 -1.54
N VAL A 67 -1.86 0.83 -0.28
CA VAL A 67 -0.63 1.53 0.14
C VAL A 67 0.61 0.68 -0.15
N PHE A 68 0.54 -0.63 0.14
CA PHE A 68 1.61 -1.56 -0.14
C PHE A 68 1.94 -1.57 -1.63
N PHE A 69 0.96 -1.63 -2.52
CA PHE A 69 1.23 -1.57 -3.96
C PHE A 69 1.92 -0.27 -4.37
N GLU A 70 1.46 0.89 -3.87
CA GLU A 70 2.07 2.18 -4.19
C GLU A 70 3.54 2.30 -3.74
N LEU A 71 3.90 1.69 -2.60
CA LEU A 71 5.31 1.63 -2.14
C LEU A 71 6.21 0.84 -3.09
N TRP A 72 5.66 -0.13 -3.80
CA TRP A 72 6.40 -1.00 -4.70
C TRP A 72 6.35 -0.59 -6.17
N HIS A 73 5.39 0.26 -6.53
CA HIS A 73 5.17 0.75 -7.88
C HIS A 73 5.09 2.28 -7.86
N PRO A 74 6.23 2.98 -7.91
CA PRO A 74 6.24 4.43 -8.00
C PRO A 74 5.59 4.86 -9.33
N PHE A 75 4.83 5.96 -9.28
CA PHE A 75 4.15 6.51 -10.45
C PHE A 75 4.86 7.79 -10.90
N ASP A 76 5.00 7.94 -12.22
CA ASP A 76 5.58 9.16 -12.79
C ASP A 76 4.51 10.26 -12.93
N THR A 77 3.24 9.88 -13.09
CA THR A 77 2.13 10.82 -13.27
C THR A 77 0.88 10.45 -12.48
N ALA A 78 0.10 11.47 -12.09
CA ALA A 78 -1.19 11.26 -11.42
C ALA A 78 -2.21 10.49 -12.29
N MET A 79 -2.15 10.65 -13.62
CA MET A 79 -3.03 9.94 -14.55
C MET A 79 -2.70 8.45 -14.60
N GLU A 80 -1.42 8.10 -14.70
CA GLU A 80 -0.97 6.71 -14.63
C GLU A 80 -1.42 6.06 -13.33
N ARG A 81 -1.16 6.73 -12.20
CA ARG A 81 -1.62 6.29 -10.89
C ARG A 81 -3.12 6.01 -10.87
N HIS A 82 -3.93 6.93 -11.42
CA HIS A 82 -5.38 6.76 -11.47
C HIS A 82 -5.80 5.53 -12.28
N ILE A 83 -5.19 5.30 -13.44
CA ILE A 83 -5.50 4.15 -14.30
C ILE A 83 -5.14 2.85 -13.59
N VAL A 84 -3.90 2.75 -13.09
CA VAL A 84 -3.40 1.53 -12.46
C VAL A 84 -4.19 1.20 -11.18
N LEU A 85 -4.45 2.19 -10.32
CA LEU A 85 -5.25 1.96 -9.11
C LEU A 85 -6.72 1.66 -9.41
N SER A 86 -7.26 2.19 -10.52
CA SER A 86 -8.61 1.83 -10.98
C SER A 86 -8.68 0.37 -11.43
N ASP A 87 -7.71 -0.10 -12.21
CA ASP A 87 -7.62 -1.50 -12.62
C ASP A 87 -7.41 -2.42 -11.42
N LEU A 88 -6.54 -2.03 -10.49
CA LEU A 88 -6.31 -2.77 -9.25
C LEU A 88 -7.59 -2.91 -8.43
N LYS A 89 -8.35 -1.83 -8.26
CA LYS A 89 -9.59 -1.84 -7.47
C LYS A 89 -10.73 -2.60 -8.17
N GLN A 90 -10.93 -2.37 -9.47
CA GLN A 90 -12.07 -2.91 -10.22
C GLN A 90 -11.85 -4.35 -10.69
N LYS A 91 -10.63 -4.69 -11.10
CA LYS A 91 -10.29 -6.00 -11.69
C LYS A 91 -9.43 -6.85 -10.77
N GLY A 92 -8.78 -6.26 -9.74
CA GLY A 92 -7.78 -6.96 -8.94
C GLY A 92 -6.50 -7.25 -9.73
N GLU A 93 -6.23 -6.44 -10.75
CA GLU A 93 -5.11 -6.61 -11.67
C GLU A 93 -4.02 -5.58 -11.41
N VAL A 94 -2.77 -6.03 -11.49
CA VAL A 94 -1.57 -5.19 -11.43
C VAL A 94 -0.85 -5.24 -12.77
N PRO A 95 0.03 -4.27 -13.08
CA PRO A 95 0.85 -4.33 -14.28
C PRO A 95 1.58 -5.69 -14.40
N PRO A 96 1.48 -6.40 -15.54
CA PRO A 96 2.07 -7.73 -15.68
C PRO A 96 3.58 -7.77 -15.43
N ALA A 97 4.29 -6.70 -15.81
CA ALA A 97 5.71 -6.55 -15.54
C ALA A 97 6.00 -6.52 -14.03
N TRP A 98 5.20 -5.77 -13.26
CA TRP A 98 5.33 -5.69 -11.80
C TRP A 98 5.03 -7.04 -11.13
N ALA A 99 4.00 -7.75 -11.58
CA ALA A 99 3.70 -9.09 -11.05
C ALA A 99 4.79 -10.13 -11.33
N ALA A 100 5.45 -10.01 -12.49
CA ALA A 100 6.58 -10.87 -12.86
C ALA A 100 7.85 -10.55 -12.05
N GLU A 101 8.08 -9.27 -11.75
CA GLU A 101 9.21 -8.79 -10.96
C GLU A 101 9.04 -9.11 -9.46
N TYR A 102 7.81 -9.01 -8.94
CA TYR A 102 7.49 -9.13 -7.53
C TYR A 102 6.40 -10.19 -7.24
N PRO A 103 6.65 -11.49 -7.52
CA PRO A 103 5.63 -12.53 -7.42
C PRO A 103 5.14 -12.79 -5.98
N GLU A 104 6.01 -12.68 -4.98
CA GLU A 104 5.64 -12.85 -3.56
C GLU A 104 4.71 -11.71 -3.11
N GLN A 105 5.05 -10.48 -3.48
CA GLN A 105 4.31 -9.26 -3.18
C GLN A 105 2.98 -9.24 -3.93
N SER A 106 2.94 -9.69 -5.18
CA SER A 106 1.71 -9.84 -5.94
C SER A 106 0.76 -10.84 -5.28
N SER A 107 1.28 -11.95 -4.74
CA SER A 107 0.46 -12.92 -4.00
C SER A 107 -0.10 -12.30 -2.71
N LEU A 108 0.74 -11.57 -1.97
CA LEU A 108 0.33 -10.88 -0.75
C LEU A 108 -0.73 -9.82 -1.01
N LEU A 109 -0.50 -8.97 -2.02
CA LEU A 109 -1.41 -7.92 -2.45
C LEU A 109 -2.79 -8.49 -2.79
N ARG A 110 -2.82 -9.59 -3.55
CA ARG A 110 -4.07 -10.28 -3.91
C ARG A 110 -4.86 -10.76 -2.68
N ARG A 111 -4.16 -11.22 -1.64
CA ARG A 111 -4.79 -11.62 -0.37
C ARG A 111 -5.30 -10.41 0.40
N LEU A 112 -4.51 -9.34 0.50
CA LEU A 112 -4.88 -8.09 1.18
C LEU A 112 -6.11 -7.44 0.55
N MET A 113 -6.18 -7.43 -0.79
CA MET A 113 -7.25 -6.80 -1.55
C MET A 113 -8.38 -7.77 -1.94
N SER A 114 -8.51 -8.91 -1.25
CA SER A 114 -9.60 -9.86 -1.54
C SER A 114 -10.97 -9.17 -1.36
N PRO A 115 -11.94 -9.40 -2.27
CA PRO A 115 -13.29 -8.85 -2.12
C PRO A 115 -13.97 -9.30 -0.83
N SER A 116 -13.69 -10.53 -0.39
CA SER A 116 -14.20 -11.10 0.85
C SER A 116 -13.28 -10.72 2.02
N PRO A 117 -13.78 -10.00 3.05
CA PRO A 117 -12.98 -9.61 4.21
C PRO A 117 -12.36 -10.80 4.96
N SER A 118 -13.02 -11.95 4.95
CA SER A 118 -12.56 -13.18 5.63
C SER A 118 -11.29 -13.78 5.02
N ASP A 119 -11.06 -13.54 3.73
CA ASP A 119 -9.89 -14.08 3.01
C ASP A 119 -8.65 -13.19 3.16
N ARG A 120 -8.85 -11.96 3.67
CA ARG A 120 -7.75 -11.03 3.94
C ARG A 120 -7.02 -11.50 5.19
N PRO A 121 -5.68 -11.52 5.23
CA PRO A 121 -4.94 -11.83 6.44
C PRO A 121 -5.12 -10.71 7.47
N SER A 122 -5.09 -11.05 8.75
CA SER A 122 -4.98 -10.06 9.83
C SER A 122 -3.57 -9.45 9.87
N ALA A 123 -3.44 -8.29 10.51
CA ALA A 123 -2.14 -7.66 10.72
C ALA A 123 -1.15 -8.58 11.47
N VAL A 124 -1.65 -9.37 12.43
CA VAL A 124 -0.83 -10.34 13.18
C VAL A 124 -0.32 -11.44 12.25
N GLU A 125 -1.18 -12.03 11.43
CA GLU A 125 -0.80 -13.08 10.47
C GLU A 125 0.20 -12.54 9.44
N LEU A 126 0.08 -11.28 9.02
CA LEU A 126 1.05 -10.65 8.12
C LEU A 126 2.41 -10.46 8.78
N LEU A 127 2.45 -9.91 9.98
CA LEU A 127 3.70 -9.68 10.70
C LEU A 127 4.45 -10.97 11.00
N GLN A 128 3.73 -12.09 11.16
CA GLN A 128 4.33 -13.39 11.42
C GLN A 128 4.83 -14.11 10.17
N ASN A 129 4.17 -13.90 9.01
CA ASN A 129 4.43 -14.70 7.81
C ASN A 129 5.02 -13.93 6.62
N ALA A 130 4.82 -12.61 6.55
CA ALA A 130 5.17 -11.79 5.40
C ALA A 130 6.34 -10.82 5.65
N PHE A 131 6.56 -10.45 6.91
CA PHE A 131 7.67 -9.59 7.31
C PHE A 131 8.61 -10.37 8.23
N PRO A 132 9.93 -10.17 8.14
CA PRO A 132 10.84 -10.71 9.14
C PRO A 132 10.47 -10.14 10.52
N PRO A 133 10.73 -10.90 11.60
CA PRO A 133 10.44 -10.46 12.95
C PRO A 133 11.03 -9.06 13.18
N ARG A 134 10.21 -8.19 13.78
CA ARG A 134 10.45 -6.77 14.06
C ARG A 134 11.92 -6.40 13.97
N MET A 135 12.28 -5.54 13.02
CA MET A 135 13.47 -4.71 13.18
C MET A 135 13.21 -3.82 14.39
N GLU A 136 13.53 -4.32 15.58
CA GLU A 136 13.91 -3.42 16.65
C GLU A 136 15.09 -2.63 16.09
N TYR A 137 14.88 -1.34 15.85
CA TYR A 137 16.01 -0.46 15.63
C TYR A 137 16.86 -0.55 16.89
N GLU A 138 17.91 -1.38 16.89
CA GLU A 138 19.04 -1.36 17.84
C GLU A 138 19.84 -0.04 17.73
N MET A 139 19.16 1.08 17.48
CA MET A 139 19.74 2.42 17.35
C MET A 139 19.51 3.27 18.62
N LEU A 140 19.04 2.68 19.72
CA LEU A 140 18.93 3.38 21.02
C LEU A 140 19.93 2.90 22.09
N ASP A 141 20.74 1.87 21.84
CA ASP A 141 21.67 1.33 22.85
C ASP A 141 23.14 1.26 22.39
N SER A 142 23.58 2.25 21.60
CA SER A 142 25.02 2.43 21.35
C SER A 142 25.53 3.80 21.83
N LYS A 143 25.87 3.80 23.13
CA LYS A 143 26.80 4.66 23.91
C LYS A 143 26.45 6.12 24.22
#